data_AF-G8TWV3-F1
#
_entry.id   AF-G8TWV3-F1
#
_cell.length_a   1.000
_cell.length_b   1.000
_cell.length_c   1.000
_cell.angle_alpha   90.00
_cell.angle_beta   90.00
_cell.angle_gamma   90.00
#
_symmetry.space_group_name_H-M   'P 1'
#
loop_
_entity.id
_entity.type
_entity.pdbx_description
1 polymer ?
#
loop_
_entity_poly.entity_id
_entity_poly.type
_entity_poly.pdbx_seq_one_letter_code
_entity_poly.pdbx_strand_id
1 'polypeptide(L)'
;MVASTEALHDREDALTARFDEARRLGYQIRVEGLGHRLRQEATERPVHPVRLTEWNALIAYQPADLVVTVEAGMTIAQLNAYLAPSGQWVPLTVADGQDDTVGGAVAAGLDGVWRGGYGPFRDRVLGMRVLTPRMGAIQVGAQVVKNVAGYNLPRLFMGSRGRLGVITQVTLKVSPTPPVRWSWVWEGTIDQLIQQADVLLGLANPWASILLVQEPGLAGWRLWAQWHGIEATVDYLRQALGEGAAELPWWRPAALAAREVTLKGAVPRRVIGDLIRAWEDGPLAVEWQTGSFWGALTAGGAHRIRRWIRDRSGGVEVLSGPSDPQEMPDILRGPWQRLKVSYDPDAILV
;
A
#
# COMPACT_ATOMS: atom_id res chain seq x y z
N MET A 1 17.10 -12.51 -15.14
CA MET A 1 18.55 -12.52 -14.82
C MET A 1 18.74 -11.75 -13.52
N VAL A 2 19.60 -12.23 -12.62
CA VAL A 2 19.99 -11.49 -11.42
C VAL A 2 20.85 -10.31 -11.85
N ALA A 3 20.52 -9.08 -11.47
CA ALA A 3 21.34 -7.92 -11.84
C ALA A 3 22.67 -7.91 -11.09
N SER A 4 23.71 -7.36 -11.73
CA SER A 4 24.98 -7.11 -11.06
C SER A 4 24.81 -5.99 -10.03
N THR A 5 25.44 -6.16 -8.87
CA THR A 5 25.48 -5.13 -7.81
C THR A 5 26.14 -3.84 -8.31
N GLU A 6 27.07 -3.94 -9.25
CA GLU A 6 27.78 -2.81 -9.89
C GLU A 6 26.82 -1.85 -10.59
N ALA A 7 25.89 -2.36 -11.41
CA ALA A 7 24.94 -1.51 -12.13
C ALA A 7 23.96 -0.77 -11.19
N LEU A 8 23.68 -1.31 -10.00
CA LEU A 8 22.91 -0.60 -8.98
C LEU A 8 23.74 0.52 -8.35
N HIS A 9 24.99 0.26 -7.97
CA HIS A 9 25.87 1.27 -7.39
C HIS A 9 26.09 2.45 -8.34
N ASP A 10 26.32 2.20 -9.64
CA ASP A 10 26.46 3.28 -10.63
C ASP A 10 25.21 4.20 -10.68
N ARG A 11 24.03 3.58 -10.60
CA ARG A 11 22.75 4.32 -10.59
C ARG A 11 22.54 5.08 -9.27
N GLU A 12 22.98 4.54 -8.14
CA GLU A 12 22.98 5.21 -6.84
C GLU A 12 23.97 6.37 -6.78
N ASP A 13 25.14 6.23 -7.38
CA ASP A 13 26.16 7.28 -7.48
C ASP A 13 25.67 8.43 -8.38
N ALA A 14 25.05 8.11 -9.51
CA ALA A 14 24.42 9.10 -10.37
C ALA A 14 23.30 9.89 -9.64
N LEU A 15 22.49 9.20 -8.83
CA LEU A 15 21.45 9.86 -8.03
C LEU A 15 22.04 10.68 -6.87
N THR A 16 23.14 10.24 -6.28
CA THR A 16 23.88 11.00 -5.25
C THR A 16 24.44 12.30 -5.84
N ALA A 17 25.06 12.24 -7.02
CA ALA A 17 25.52 13.43 -7.74
C ALA A 17 24.36 14.41 -8.04
N ARG A 18 23.16 13.88 -8.30
CA ARG A 18 21.95 14.69 -8.48
C ARG A 18 21.46 15.35 -7.19
N PHE A 19 21.67 14.76 -6.01
CA PHE A 19 21.41 15.45 -4.74
C PHE A 19 22.37 16.63 -4.53
N ASP A 20 23.64 16.48 -4.90
CA ASP A 20 24.61 17.57 -4.82
C ASP A 20 24.29 18.70 -5.78
N GLU A 21 23.84 18.36 -6.99
CA GLU A 21 23.33 19.35 -7.94
C GLU A 21 22.09 20.07 -7.41
N ALA A 22 21.11 19.35 -6.86
CA ALA A 22 19.90 19.91 -6.28
C ALA A 22 20.23 20.90 -5.15
N ARG A 23 21.20 20.56 -4.29
CA ARG A 23 21.70 21.44 -3.23
C ARG A 23 22.32 22.72 -3.79
N ARG A 24 23.14 22.60 -4.84
CA ARG A 24 23.83 23.74 -5.48
C ARG A 24 22.87 24.66 -6.24
N LEU A 25 21.88 24.10 -6.92
CA LEU A 25 20.95 24.83 -7.79
C LEU A 25 19.64 25.22 -7.10
N GLY A 26 19.40 24.78 -5.86
CA GLY A 26 18.25 25.17 -5.06
C GLY A 26 16.93 24.54 -5.53
N TYR A 27 16.97 23.37 -6.15
CA TYR A 27 15.77 22.60 -6.51
C TYR A 27 15.59 21.39 -5.58
N GLN A 28 14.41 20.78 -5.62
CA GLN A 28 14.09 19.56 -4.90
C GLN A 28 13.80 18.40 -5.85
N ILE A 29 13.90 17.18 -5.34
CA ILE A 29 13.67 15.93 -6.06
C ILE A 29 12.45 15.23 -5.50
N ARG A 30 11.54 14.83 -6.39
CA ARG A 30 10.43 13.93 -6.07
C ARG A 30 10.71 12.57 -6.70
N VAL A 31 10.69 11.52 -5.89
CA VAL A 31 10.87 10.14 -6.37
C VAL A 31 9.53 9.60 -6.84
N GLU A 32 9.51 8.96 -8.00
CA GLU A 32 8.30 8.43 -8.61
C GLU A 32 8.49 6.96 -9.01
N GLY A 33 7.50 6.13 -8.69
CA GLY A 33 7.28 4.83 -9.32
C GLY A 33 6.46 5.01 -10.59
N LEU A 34 5.27 4.39 -10.65
CA LEU A 34 4.32 4.55 -11.76
C LEU A 34 3.56 5.90 -11.76
N GLY A 35 3.77 6.77 -10.77
CA GLY A 35 3.28 8.16 -10.78
C GLY A 35 1.80 8.37 -10.44
N HIS A 36 1.03 7.33 -10.12
CA HIS A 36 -0.42 7.47 -9.81
C HIS A 36 -0.74 7.68 -8.31
N ARG A 37 0.27 7.60 -7.42
CA ARG A 37 0.12 7.82 -5.96
C ARG A 37 0.88 9.06 -5.48
N LEU A 38 0.82 10.14 -6.25
CA LEU A 38 1.55 11.37 -5.95
C LEU A 38 0.70 12.35 -5.15
N ARG A 39 1.28 12.91 -4.08
CA ARG A 39 0.71 14.06 -3.39
C ARG A 39 1.12 15.34 -4.10
N GLN A 40 0.19 16.27 -4.17
CA GLN A 40 0.51 17.65 -4.50
C GLN A 40 0.87 18.36 -3.20
N GLU A 41 2.14 18.69 -3.07
CA GLU A 41 2.69 19.38 -1.92
C GLU A 41 3.01 20.82 -2.31
N ALA A 42 2.65 21.77 -1.45
CA ALA A 42 3.06 23.15 -1.63
C ALA A 42 4.56 23.26 -1.32
N THR A 43 5.35 23.66 -2.32
CA THR A 43 6.76 23.99 -2.15
C THR A 43 7.11 25.22 -2.97
N GLU A 44 8.01 26.04 -2.41
CA GLU A 44 8.55 27.24 -3.04
C GLU A 44 9.70 26.92 -4.01
N ARG A 45 10.33 25.75 -3.87
CA ARG A 45 11.46 25.33 -4.71
C ARG A 45 10.98 24.54 -5.94
N PRO A 46 11.64 24.68 -7.10
CA PRO A 46 11.36 23.83 -8.26
C PRO A 46 11.50 22.34 -7.91
N VAL A 47 10.59 21.51 -8.40
CA VAL A 47 10.59 20.05 -8.15
C VAL A 47 10.93 19.29 -9.42
N HIS A 48 11.97 18.48 -9.37
CA HIS A 48 12.45 17.64 -10.46
C HIS A 48 12.11 16.17 -10.18
N PRO A 49 11.27 15.52 -11.01
CA PRO A 49 10.96 14.11 -10.81
C PRO A 49 12.16 13.21 -11.16
N VAL A 50 12.30 12.13 -10.39
CA VAL A 50 13.21 11.01 -10.66
C VAL A 50 12.38 9.73 -10.65
N ARG A 51 12.30 9.05 -11.81
CA ARG A 51 11.55 7.81 -11.95
C ARG A 51 12.46 6.60 -11.72
N LEU A 52 11.97 5.65 -10.92
CA LEU A 52 12.69 4.41 -10.63
C LEU A 52 12.18 3.20 -11.41
N THR A 53 11.24 3.34 -12.35
CA THR A 53 10.62 2.20 -13.07
C THR A 53 11.63 1.30 -13.81
N GLU A 54 12.78 1.86 -14.20
CA GLU A 54 13.87 1.11 -14.83
C GLU A 54 14.76 0.36 -13.82
N TRP A 55 14.55 0.59 -12.52
CA TRP A 55 15.24 -0.13 -11.45
C TRP A 55 14.38 -1.31 -11.03
N ASN A 56 14.28 -2.29 -11.92
CA ASN A 56 13.33 -3.40 -11.81
C ASN A 56 13.98 -4.78 -11.80
N ALA A 57 15.25 -4.87 -11.40
CA ALA A 57 15.95 -6.14 -11.36
C ALA A 57 15.60 -7.00 -10.14
N LEU A 58 15.67 -8.33 -10.34
CA LEU A 58 15.74 -9.31 -9.26
C LEU A 58 17.17 -9.33 -8.71
N ILE A 59 17.33 -9.18 -7.40
CA ILE A 59 18.64 -9.10 -6.74
C ILE A 59 19.01 -10.43 -6.09
N ALA A 60 18.07 -11.02 -5.35
CA ALA A 60 18.27 -12.31 -4.71
C ALA A 60 16.91 -12.99 -4.50
N TYR A 61 16.87 -14.32 -4.58
CA TYR A 61 15.67 -15.08 -4.30
C TYR A 61 16.05 -16.40 -3.65
N GLN A 62 15.54 -16.64 -2.43
CA GLN A 62 15.66 -17.90 -1.71
C GLN A 62 14.27 -18.51 -1.54
N PRO A 63 13.80 -19.37 -2.49
CA PRO A 63 12.48 -19.96 -2.43
C PRO A 63 12.23 -20.78 -1.16
N ALA A 64 13.26 -21.49 -0.66
CA ALA A 64 13.17 -22.30 0.55
C ALA A 64 12.89 -21.46 1.82
N ASP A 65 13.42 -20.23 1.84
CA ASP A 65 13.26 -19.31 2.96
C ASP A 65 12.03 -18.39 2.81
N LEU A 66 11.35 -18.45 1.65
CA LEU A 66 10.28 -17.53 1.26
C LEU A 66 10.74 -16.07 1.29
N VAL A 67 11.97 -15.78 0.84
CA VAL A 67 12.55 -14.45 0.83
C VAL A 67 12.99 -14.05 -0.57
N VAL A 68 12.63 -12.84 -0.99
CA VAL A 68 13.05 -12.24 -2.26
C VAL A 68 13.54 -10.81 -2.04
N THR A 69 14.60 -10.42 -2.74
CA THR A 69 15.09 -9.04 -2.80
C THR A 69 15.04 -8.56 -4.23
N VAL A 70 14.43 -7.39 -4.43
CA VAL A 70 14.24 -6.77 -5.74
C VAL A 70 14.57 -5.29 -5.67
N GLU A 71 14.86 -4.70 -6.82
CA GLU A 71 14.92 -3.25 -6.96
C GLU A 71 13.54 -2.62 -6.81
N ALA A 72 13.53 -1.40 -6.28
CA ALA A 72 12.32 -0.69 -5.88
C ALA A 72 11.36 -0.38 -7.03
N GLY A 73 11.84 -0.31 -8.27
CA GLY A 73 11.05 -0.07 -9.47
C GLY A 73 10.34 -1.28 -10.05
N MET A 74 10.68 -2.51 -9.62
CA MET A 74 9.98 -3.71 -10.06
C MET A 74 8.52 -3.64 -9.63
N THR A 75 7.58 -3.92 -10.53
CA THR A 75 6.16 -3.94 -10.15
C THR A 75 5.78 -5.20 -9.39
N ILE A 76 4.70 -5.14 -8.62
CA ILE A 76 4.15 -6.30 -7.90
C ILE A 76 3.74 -7.39 -8.90
N ALA A 77 3.16 -7.02 -10.05
CA ALA A 77 2.85 -7.99 -11.10
C ALA A 77 4.09 -8.65 -11.69
N GLN A 78 5.14 -7.88 -12.00
CA GLN A 78 6.42 -8.42 -12.48
C GLN A 78 7.04 -9.37 -11.45
N LEU A 79 7.06 -8.97 -10.17
CA LEU A 79 7.56 -9.82 -9.09
C LEU A 79 6.76 -11.13 -8.99
N ASN A 80 5.44 -11.05 -8.99
CA ASN A 80 4.59 -12.24 -8.93
C ASN A 80 4.77 -13.16 -10.14
N ALA A 81 5.03 -12.61 -11.34
CA ALA A 81 5.38 -13.42 -12.51
C ALA A 81 6.71 -14.18 -12.31
N TYR A 82 7.71 -13.55 -11.67
CA TYR A 82 8.97 -14.22 -11.32
C TYR A 82 8.81 -15.32 -10.26
N LEU A 83 7.91 -15.14 -9.30
CA LEU A 83 7.69 -16.08 -8.19
C LEU A 83 6.79 -17.26 -8.57
N ALA A 84 5.93 -17.08 -9.58
CA ALA A 84 4.91 -18.06 -9.98
C ALA A 84 5.47 -19.47 -10.27
N PRO A 85 6.62 -19.66 -10.95
CA PRO A 85 7.18 -20.99 -11.18
C PRO A 85 7.54 -21.76 -9.90
N SER A 86 7.80 -21.06 -8.80
CA SER A 86 8.06 -21.68 -7.49
C SER A 86 6.78 -21.88 -6.65
N GLY A 87 5.60 -21.57 -7.21
CA GLY A 87 4.35 -21.60 -6.46
C GLY A 87 4.29 -20.57 -5.34
N GLN A 88 4.95 -19.42 -5.53
CA GLN A 88 5.05 -18.34 -4.54
C GLN A 88 4.54 -17.02 -5.11
N TRP A 89 4.18 -16.10 -4.23
CA TRP A 89 3.71 -14.76 -4.59
C TRP A 89 3.77 -13.79 -3.41
N VAL A 90 3.64 -12.50 -3.72
CA VAL A 90 3.38 -11.41 -2.78
C VAL A 90 1.89 -11.08 -2.84
N PRO A 91 1.11 -11.37 -1.77
CA PRO A 91 -0.31 -11.09 -1.71
C PRO A 91 -0.53 -9.61 -1.39
N LEU A 92 -0.35 -8.78 -2.40
CA LEU A 92 -0.71 -7.37 -2.38
C LEU A 92 -1.60 -7.10 -3.59
N THR A 93 -2.82 -6.67 -3.33
CA THR A 93 -3.69 -6.08 -4.34
C THR A 93 -4.40 -4.88 -3.72
N VAL A 94 -4.31 -3.76 -4.42
CA VAL A 94 -4.82 -2.46 -3.98
C VAL A 94 -6.24 -2.29 -4.47
N ALA A 95 -7.06 -1.56 -3.70
CA ALA A 95 -8.49 -1.44 -3.97
C ALA A 95 -8.82 -0.68 -5.27
N ASP A 96 -7.85 0.01 -5.89
CA ASP A 96 -8.02 0.65 -7.20
C ASP A 96 -7.63 -0.24 -8.39
N GLY A 97 -7.15 -1.45 -8.12
CA GLY A 97 -6.76 -2.43 -9.14
C GLY A 97 -5.52 -2.02 -9.96
N GLN A 98 -4.86 -0.91 -9.60
CA GLN A 98 -3.62 -0.50 -10.24
C GLN A 98 -2.46 -1.37 -9.77
N ASP A 99 -1.52 -1.67 -10.66
CA ASP A 99 -0.25 -2.25 -10.23
C ASP A 99 0.63 -1.15 -9.62
N ASP A 100 1.56 -1.52 -8.76
CA ASP A 100 2.49 -0.60 -8.10
C ASP A 100 3.92 -1.12 -8.21
N THR A 101 4.88 -0.21 -8.32
CA THR A 101 6.29 -0.56 -8.03
C THR A 101 6.41 -0.99 -6.56
N VAL A 102 7.22 -1.98 -6.25
CA VAL A 102 7.47 -2.46 -4.88
C VAL A 102 7.88 -1.32 -3.95
N GLY A 103 8.80 -0.46 -4.39
CA GLY A 103 9.25 0.71 -3.64
C GLY A 103 8.15 1.74 -3.44
N GLY A 104 7.33 2.00 -4.47
CA GLY A 104 6.15 2.86 -4.38
C GLY A 104 5.12 2.35 -3.36
N ALA A 105 4.83 1.04 -3.36
CA ALA A 105 3.92 0.42 -2.40
C ALA A 105 4.43 0.56 -0.96
N VAL A 106 5.73 0.32 -0.73
CA VAL A 106 6.38 0.49 0.57
C VAL A 106 6.40 1.96 1.00
N ALA A 107 6.81 2.88 0.12
CA ALA A 107 6.94 4.30 0.41
C ALA A 107 5.58 4.97 0.67
N ALA A 108 4.52 4.54 -0.03
CA ALA A 108 3.15 4.97 0.20
C ALA A 108 2.48 4.22 1.36
N GLY A 109 3.17 3.26 1.99
CA GLY A 109 2.65 2.45 3.11
C GLY A 109 1.37 1.70 2.75
N LEU A 110 1.27 1.19 1.53
CA LEU A 110 0.06 0.55 1.04
C LEU A 110 -0.24 -0.72 1.83
N ASP A 111 -1.52 -0.95 2.05
CA ASP A 111 -2.07 -2.24 2.42
C ASP A 111 -3.06 -2.64 1.31
N GLY A 112 -3.26 -3.95 1.15
CA GLY A 112 -4.16 -4.49 0.15
C GLY A 112 -5.49 -4.95 0.73
N VAL A 113 -6.46 -5.24 -0.15
CA VAL A 113 -7.77 -5.78 0.25
C VAL A 113 -7.66 -7.16 0.91
N TRP A 114 -6.54 -7.86 0.72
CA TRP A 114 -6.27 -9.16 1.34
C TRP A 114 -5.65 -9.08 2.74
N ARG A 115 -5.65 -7.89 3.36
CA ARG A 115 -4.96 -7.62 4.61
C ARG A 115 -5.39 -8.54 5.74
N GLY A 116 -6.68 -8.81 5.93
CA GLY A 116 -7.07 -9.62 7.07
C GLY A 116 -6.83 -11.13 6.88
N GLY A 117 -6.70 -11.62 5.65
CA GLY A 117 -6.23 -12.98 5.38
C GLY A 117 -4.71 -13.16 5.42
N TYR A 118 -3.96 -12.16 4.97
CA TYR A 118 -2.51 -12.26 4.73
C TYR A 118 -1.64 -11.36 5.62
N GLY A 119 -2.26 -10.62 6.54
CA GLY A 119 -1.62 -9.58 7.33
C GLY A 119 -1.33 -8.29 6.53
N PRO A 120 -0.90 -7.23 7.21
CA PRO A 120 -0.55 -5.98 6.56
C PRO A 120 0.73 -6.13 5.72
N PHE A 121 0.80 -5.43 4.58
CA PHE A 121 1.90 -5.56 3.63
C PHE A 121 3.24 -5.18 4.24
N ARG A 122 3.23 -4.19 5.12
CA ARG A 122 4.39 -3.75 5.90
C ARG A 122 5.05 -4.86 6.74
N ASP A 123 4.34 -5.92 7.11
CA ASP A 123 4.91 -7.06 7.86
C ASP A 123 5.67 -8.02 6.95
N ARG A 124 5.55 -7.85 5.63
CA ARG A 124 6.29 -8.61 4.63
C ARG A 124 7.64 -7.99 4.34
N VAL A 125 7.87 -6.72 4.67
CA VAL A 125 9.14 -6.04 4.45
C VAL A 125 10.13 -6.44 5.55
N LEU A 126 11.15 -7.21 5.18
CA LEU A 126 12.20 -7.68 6.09
C LEU A 126 13.37 -6.69 6.17
N GLY A 127 13.66 -6.02 5.06
CA GLY A 127 14.72 -5.05 4.95
C GLY A 127 14.62 -4.23 3.67
N MET A 128 15.43 -3.18 3.59
CA MET A 128 15.51 -2.32 2.42
C MET A 128 16.88 -1.64 2.34
N ARG A 129 17.27 -1.31 1.12
CA ARG A 129 18.37 -0.38 0.86
C ARG A 129 17.77 0.98 0.54
N VAL A 130 18.29 2.02 1.17
CA VAL A 130 17.78 3.39 1.06
C VAL A 130 18.94 4.33 0.78
N LEU A 131 18.82 5.15 -0.27
CA LEU A 131 19.76 6.21 -0.59
C LEU A 131 19.29 7.52 0.04
N THR A 132 20.12 8.15 0.86
CA THR A 132 19.78 9.37 1.60
C THR A 132 20.66 10.54 1.16
N PRO A 133 20.15 11.79 1.10
CA PRO A 133 20.96 12.95 0.71
C PRO A 133 22.12 13.28 1.64
N ARG A 134 22.09 12.78 2.89
CA ARG A 134 23.14 13.04 3.89
C ARG A 134 24.13 11.89 4.05
N MET A 135 23.65 10.65 4.15
CA MET A 135 24.48 9.50 4.55
C MET A 135 24.86 8.61 3.37
N GLY A 136 24.40 8.92 2.15
CA GLY A 136 24.49 8.01 1.03
C GLY A 136 23.61 6.77 1.25
N ALA A 137 24.04 5.63 0.73
CA ALA A 137 23.27 4.41 0.76
C ALA A 137 23.41 3.69 2.11
N ILE A 138 22.27 3.38 2.72
CA ILE A 138 22.17 2.65 3.97
C ILE A 138 21.35 1.37 3.80
N GLN A 139 21.74 0.32 4.51
CA GLN A 139 20.94 -0.90 4.63
C GLN A 139 20.18 -0.86 5.96
N VAL A 140 18.89 -1.12 5.93
CA VAL A 140 18.06 -1.21 7.13
C VAL A 140 17.23 -2.50 7.14
N GLY A 141 17.02 -3.05 8.33
CA GLY A 141 16.43 -4.38 8.49
C GLY A 141 17.42 -5.50 8.15
N ALA A 142 16.93 -6.72 8.00
CA ALA A 142 17.76 -7.89 7.72
C ALA A 142 16.96 -8.96 6.98
N GLN A 143 17.64 -9.80 6.21
CA GLN A 143 17.04 -10.91 5.45
C GLN A 143 16.72 -12.13 6.34
N VAL A 144 16.23 -11.90 7.56
CA VAL A 144 15.91 -12.96 8.53
C VAL A 144 14.49 -12.78 9.06
N VAL A 145 13.81 -13.91 9.30
CA VAL A 145 12.42 -13.92 9.78
C VAL A 145 12.28 -13.31 11.18
N LYS A 146 13.32 -13.45 12.03
CA LYS A 146 13.40 -12.81 13.34
C LYS A 146 14.64 -11.93 13.41
N ASN A 147 14.42 -10.63 13.49
CA ASN A 147 15.48 -9.66 13.78
C ASN A 147 15.19 -8.98 15.12
N VAL A 148 16.04 -9.24 16.12
CA VAL A 148 15.95 -8.65 17.47
C VAL A 148 17.03 -7.57 17.71
N ALA A 149 17.77 -7.21 16.66
CA ALA A 149 18.85 -6.23 16.76
C ALA A 149 18.35 -4.81 16.45
N GLY A 150 18.38 -3.96 17.47
CA GLY A 150 18.12 -2.53 17.33
C GLY A 150 16.67 -2.18 16.94
N TYR A 151 16.49 -0.99 16.37
CA TYR A 151 15.18 -0.50 15.96
C TYR A 151 14.77 -1.08 14.61
N ASN A 152 13.45 -1.29 14.43
CA ASN A 152 12.90 -1.67 13.13
C ASN A 152 12.86 -0.48 12.16
N LEU A 153 14.05 -0.04 11.72
CA LEU A 153 14.23 1.09 10.81
C LEU A 153 13.51 0.95 9.45
N PRO A 154 13.28 -0.23 8.86
CA PRO A 154 12.39 -0.35 7.71
C PRO A 154 11.03 0.34 7.91
N ARG A 155 10.46 0.29 9.13
CA ARG A 155 9.16 0.91 9.45
C ARG A 155 9.21 2.45 9.42
N LEU A 156 10.37 3.05 9.57
CA LEU A 156 10.55 4.50 9.46
C LEU A 156 10.37 4.98 8.02
N PHE A 157 10.85 4.22 7.04
CA PHE A 157 10.77 4.58 5.62
C PHE A 157 9.44 4.19 4.98
N MET A 158 8.75 3.19 5.53
CA MET A 158 7.39 2.83 5.13
C MET A 158 6.43 4.00 5.41
N GLY A 159 5.71 4.46 4.39
CA GLY A 159 4.84 5.64 4.51
C GLY A 159 5.61 6.97 4.56
N SER A 160 6.94 6.98 4.42
CA SER A 160 7.72 8.23 4.35
C SER A 160 7.57 8.98 3.03
N ARG A 161 7.00 8.31 2.02
CA ARG A 161 6.73 8.86 0.68
C ARG A 161 7.96 9.44 -0.02
N GLY A 162 9.15 8.89 0.27
CA GLY A 162 10.41 9.33 -0.32
C GLY A 162 11.07 10.51 0.42
N ARG A 163 10.44 11.10 1.44
CA ARG A 163 10.96 12.29 2.13
C ARG A 163 12.19 12.04 3.01
N LEU A 164 12.40 10.81 3.46
CA LEU A 164 13.55 10.44 4.30
C LEU A 164 14.69 9.79 3.49
N GLY A 165 14.44 9.45 2.24
CA GLY A 165 15.37 8.72 1.40
C GLY A 165 14.67 7.99 0.27
N VAL A 166 15.45 7.62 -0.72
CA VAL A 166 15.03 6.90 -1.92
C VAL A 166 15.20 5.41 -1.65
N ILE A 167 14.10 4.67 -1.57
CA ILE A 167 14.16 3.21 -1.47
C ILE A 167 14.68 2.67 -2.81
N THR A 168 15.82 1.98 -2.81
CA THR A 168 16.45 1.44 -4.03
C THR A 168 16.27 -0.07 -4.15
N GLN A 169 16.22 -0.78 -3.01
CA GLN A 169 15.93 -2.22 -2.95
C GLN A 169 14.99 -2.54 -1.79
N VAL A 170 14.19 -3.59 -1.94
CA VAL A 170 13.31 -4.11 -0.89
C VAL A 170 13.48 -5.62 -0.79
N THR A 171 13.68 -6.11 0.43
CA THR A 171 13.59 -7.52 0.78
C THR A 171 12.21 -7.83 1.34
N LEU A 172 11.51 -8.76 0.71
CA LEU A 172 10.15 -9.19 1.06
C LEU A 172 10.12 -10.65 1.47
N LYS A 173 9.28 -10.96 2.46
CA LYS A 173 8.74 -12.28 2.70
C LYS A 173 7.59 -12.57 1.74
N VAL A 174 7.70 -13.66 0.99
CA VAL A 174 6.66 -14.14 0.07
C VAL A 174 5.77 -15.19 0.75
N SER A 175 4.70 -15.58 0.08
CA SER A 175 3.77 -16.61 0.55
C SER A 175 3.58 -17.69 -0.51
N PRO A 176 3.22 -18.93 -0.12
CA PRO A 176 2.73 -19.91 -1.07
C PRO A 176 1.49 -19.38 -1.81
N THR A 177 1.41 -19.66 -3.11
CA THR A 177 0.22 -19.39 -3.90
C THR A 177 -0.90 -20.35 -3.46
N PRO A 178 -2.09 -19.84 -3.11
CA PRO A 178 -3.18 -20.72 -2.74
C PRO A 178 -3.61 -21.56 -3.96
N PRO A 179 -3.84 -22.88 -3.79
CA PRO A 179 -4.20 -23.74 -4.91
C PRO A 179 -5.61 -23.44 -5.43
N VAL A 180 -6.51 -22.96 -4.56
CA VAL A 180 -7.87 -22.56 -4.94
C VAL A 180 -8.14 -21.13 -4.46
N ARG A 181 -8.76 -20.35 -5.34
CA ARG A 181 -9.37 -19.05 -5.03
C ARG A 181 -10.84 -19.10 -5.44
N TRP A 182 -11.72 -18.69 -4.55
CA TRP A 182 -13.14 -18.59 -4.84
C TRP A 182 -13.67 -17.28 -4.30
N SER A 183 -14.51 -16.63 -5.09
CA SER A 183 -15.05 -15.31 -4.81
C SER A 183 -16.56 -15.34 -4.93
N TRP A 184 -17.20 -14.45 -4.19
CA TRP A 184 -18.64 -14.28 -4.23
C TRP A 184 -19.08 -12.85 -3.98
N VAL A 185 -20.23 -12.49 -4.53
CA VAL A 185 -20.84 -11.16 -4.40
C VAL A 185 -22.28 -11.27 -3.92
N TRP A 186 -22.61 -10.47 -2.91
CA TRP A 186 -23.99 -10.20 -2.46
C TRP A 186 -24.36 -8.75 -2.77
N GLU A 187 -25.59 -8.55 -3.20
CA GLU A 187 -26.20 -7.23 -3.39
C GLU A 187 -27.36 -7.06 -2.41
N GLY A 188 -27.55 -5.84 -1.89
CA GLY A 188 -28.60 -5.57 -0.93
C GLY A 188 -28.49 -4.18 -0.30
N THR A 189 -29.31 -3.93 0.71
CA THR A 189 -29.16 -2.72 1.52
C THR A 189 -27.89 -2.80 2.36
N ILE A 190 -27.32 -1.66 2.73
CA ILE A 190 -26.10 -1.64 3.55
C ILE A 190 -26.27 -2.41 4.86
N ASP A 191 -27.45 -2.35 5.48
CA ASP A 191 -27.72 -3.07 6.73
C ASP A 191 -27.74 -4.58 6.54
N GLN A 192 -28.31 -5.08 5.43
CA GLN A 192 -28.27 -6.49 5.08
C GLN A 192 -26.84 -6.97 4.81
N LEU A 193 -26.05 -6.16 4.10
CA LEU A 193 -24.67 -6.51 3.77
C LEU A 193 -23.74 -6.47 4.99
N ILE A 194 -23.96 -5.56 5.94
CA ILE A 194 -23.27 -5.55 7.24
C ILE A 194 -23.58 -6.83 8.03
N GLN A 195 -24.85 -7.21 8.13
CA GLN A 195 -25.24 -8.45 8.79
C GLN A 195 -24.59 -9.67 8.14
N GLN A 196 -24.59 -9.74 6.81
CA GLN A 196 -23.92 -10.80 6.06
C GLN A 196 -22.40 -10.80 6.32
N ALA A 197 -21.75 -9.64 6.35
CA ALA A 197 -20.31 -9.54 6.62
C ALA A 197 -19.94 -10.04 8.03
N ASP A 198 -20.80 -9.81 9.03
CA ASP A 198 -20.63 -10.36 10.38
C ASP A 198 -20.84 -11.87 10.43
N VAL A 199 -21.84 -12.41 9.70
CA VAL A 199 -22.03 -13.86 9.55
C VAL A 199 -20.77 -14.50 8.94
N LEU A 200 -20.28 -13.93 7.84
CA LEU A 200 -19.10 -14.43 7.14
C LEU A 200 -17.83 -14.39 8.02
N LEU A 201 -17.63 -13.32 8.79
CA LEU A 201 -16.51 -13.24 9.74
C LEU A 201 -16.63 -14.30 10.86
N GLY A 202 -17.85 -14.65 11.28
CA GLY A 202 -18.10 -15.68 12.29
C GLY A 202 -17.75 -17.10 11.83
N LEU A 203 -17.60 -17.33 10.52
CA LEU A 203 -17.18 -18.62 9.99
C LEU A 203 -15.70 -18.85 10.30
N ALA A 204 -15.38 -19.94 11.00
CA ALA A 204 -14.04 -20.27 11.49
C ALA A 204 -13.05 -20.75 10.41
N ASN A 205 -12.90 -20.01 9.30
CA ASN A 205 -11.99 -20.35 8.20
C ASN A 205 -11.19 -19.12 7.75
N PRO A 206 -9.92 -19.26 7.34
CA PRO A 206 -9.14 -18.15 6.83
C PRO A 206 -9.66 -17.73 5.46
N TRP A 207 -10.34 -16.59 5.41
CA TRP A 207 -10.68 -15.91 4.17
C TRP A 207 -9.55 -14.97 3.76
N ALA A 208 -9.47 -14.69 2.46
CA ALA A 208 -8.54 -13.71 1.94
C ALA A 208 -9.05 -12.29 2.19
N SER A 209 -10.36 -12.04 2.01
CA SER A 209 -10.97 -10.72 2.20
C SER A 209 -12.50 -10.77 2.24
N ILE A 210 -13.10 -9.79 2.90
CA ILE A 210 -14.52 -9.43 2.93
C ILE A 210 -14.53 -7.92 2.73
N LEU A 211 -15.06 -7.46 1.61
CA LEU A 211 -14.96 -6.08 1.15
C LEU A 211 -16.36 -5.56 0.84
N LEU A 212 -16.76 -4.50 1.52
CA LEU A 212 -17.92 -3.70 1.14
C LEU A 212 -17.47 -2.67 0.12
N VAL A 213 -18.17 -2.59 -1.01
CA VAL A 213 -17.82 -1.71 -2.12
C VAL A 213 -19.04 -0.94 -2.57
N GLN A 214 -18.86 0.35 -2.82
CA GLN A 214 -19.82 1.20 -3.51
C GLN A 214 -19.37 1.42 -4.96
N GLU A 215 -20.18 0.99 -5.91
CA GLU A 215 -19.84 1.14 -7.33
C GLU A 215 -20.32 2.49 -7.90
N PRO A 216 -19.47 3.25 -8.64
CA PRO A 216 -19.92 4.43 -9.36
C PRO A 216 -20.96 4.05 -10.41
N GLY A 217 -22.16 4.63 -10.31
CA GLY A 217 -23.22 4.46 -11.31
C GLY A 217 -24.21 3.32 -11.02
N LEU A 218 -24.01 2.52 -9.97
CA LEU A 218 -25.03 1.60 -9.46
C LEU A 218 -25.66 2.17 -8.19
N ALA A 219 -26.99 2.09 -8.09
CA ALA A 219 -27.71 2.45 -6.87
C ALA A 219 -27.59 1.31 -5.85
N GLY A 220 -26.47 1.23 -5.12
CA GLY A 220 -26.33 0.25 -4.05
C GLY A 220 -24.91 -0.05 -3.59
N TRP A 221 -24.84 -0.94 -2.60
CA TRP A 221 -23.61 -1.52 -2.07
C TRP A 221 -23.50 -2.98 -2.51
N ARG A 222 -22.26 -3.45 -2.64
CA ARG A 222 -21.94 -4.86 -2.84
C ARG A 222 -21.05 -5.35 -1.70
N LEU A 223 -21.34 -6.53 -1.19
CA LEU A 223 -20.43 -7.27 -0.32
C LEU A 223 -19.72 -8.30 -1.19
N TRP A 224 -18.40 -8.21 -1.24
CA TRP A 224 -17.55 -9.22 -1.81
C TRP A 224 -16.89 -10.02 -0.71
N ALA A 225 -16.73 -11.32 -0.93
CA ALA A 225 -15.84 -12.13 -0.12
C ALA A 225 -15.03 -13.05 -1.02
N GLN A 226 -13.78 -13.27 -0.64
CA GLN A 226 -12.89 -14.19 -1.33
C GLN A 226 -12.17 -15.10 -0.34
N TRP A 227 -12.12 -16.38 -0.69
CA TRP A 227 -11.46 -17.44 0.06
C TRP A 227 -10.29 -17.99 -0.72
N HIS A 228 -9.17 -18.11 -0.01
CA HIS A 228 -7.96 -18.73 -0.51
C HIS A 228 -7.66 -19.95 0.35
N GLY A 229 -7.44 -21.10 -0.26
CA GLY A 229 -7.17 -22.31 0.51
C GLY A 229 -7.07 -23.55 -0.35
N ILE A 230 -7.15 -24.70 0.31
CA ILE A 230 -7.28 -26.00 -0.35
C ILE A 230 -8.72 -26.20 -0.85
N GLU A 231 -8.86 -27.07 -1.85
CA GLU A 231 -10.14 -27.37 -2.49
C GLU A 231 -11.23 -27.77 -1.49
N ALA A 232 -10.92 -28.72 -0.58
CA ALA A 232 -11.89 -29.20 0.41
C ALA A 232 -12.48 -28.08 1.30
N THR A 233 -11.66 -27.12 1.73
CA THR A 233 -12.13 -25.99 2.55
C THR A 233 -13.01 -25.04 1.75
N VAL A 234 -12.62 -24.78 0.50
CA VAL A 234 -13.38 -23.90 -0.40
C VAL A 234 -14.72 -24.54 -0.78
N ASP A 235 -14.75 -25.84 -1.05
CA ASP A 235 -15.97 -26.56 -1.40
C ASP A 235 -16.95 -26.67 -0.24
N TYR A 236 -16.45 -26.88 0.98
CA TYR A 236 -17.28 -26.79 2.19
C TYR A 236 -17.97 -25.42 2.30
N LEU A 237 -17.22 -24.33 2.07
CA LEU A 237 -17.76 -22.97 2.14
C LEU A 237 -18.77 -22.68 1.02
N ARG A 238 -18.53 -23.20 -0.19
CA ARG A 238 -19.49 -23.13 -1.30
C ARG A 238 -20.82 -23.76 -0.92
N GLN A 239 -20.78 -24.96 -0.33
CA GLN A 239 -21.99 -25.68 0.10
C GLN A 239 -22.71 -24.97 1.25
N ALA A 240 -21.97 -24.40 2.19
CA ALA A 240 -22.54 -23.71 3.36
C ALA A 240 -23.18 -22.34 3.02
N LEU A 241 -22.68 -21.64 1.99
CA LEU A 241 -23.08 -20.27 1.67
C LEU A 241 -24.12 -20.16 0.54
N GLY A 242 -24.42 -21.25 -0.18
CA GLY A 242 -25.46 -21.29 -1.21
C GLY A 242 -25.06 -20.73 -2.58
N GLU A 243 -26.03 -20.24 -3.35
CA GLU A 243 -25.88 -19.73 -4.73
C GLU A 243 -25.84 -18.18 -4.84
N GLY A 244 -25.18 -17.68 -5.89
CA GLY A 244 -24.79 -16.28 -6.06
C GLY A 244 -23.73 -16.10 -7.14
N ALA A 245 -23.40 -14.84 -7.45
CA ALA A 245 -22.62 -14.52 -8.64
C ALA A 245 -21.11 -14.71 -8.40
N ALA A 246 -20.49 -15.55 -9.22
CA ALA A 246 -19.06 -15.76 -9.26
C ALA A 246 -18.41 -14.79 -10.25
N GLU A 247 -18.14 -13.56 -9.83
CA GLU A 247 -17.03 -12.77 -10.37
C GLU A 247 -16.80 -11.51 -9.53
N LEU A 248 -15.53 -11.17 -9.32
CA LEU A 248 -15.10 -9.79 -9.14
C LEU A 248 -13.71 -9.69 -9.77
N PRO A 249 -13.62 -9.48 -11.10
CA PRO A 249 -12.37 -9.76 -11.80
C PRO A 249 -11.22 -8.83 -11.43
N TRP A 250 -11.47 -7.63 -10.85
CA TRP A 250 -10.42 -6.70 -10.37
C TRP A 250 -10.88 -5.37 -9.72
N TRP A 251 -12.13 -5.17 -9.24
CA TRP A 251 -12.70 -3.86 -8.81
C TRP A 251 -11.80 -2.63 -9.11
N ARG A 252 -11.92 -2.11 -10.34
CA ARG A 252 -11.25 -0.89 -10.82
C ARG A 252 -12.25 0.23 -10.77
N PRO A 253 -12.13 1.14 -9.81
CA PRO A 253 -12.61 2.47 -10.03
C PRO A 253 -11.53 3.14 -10.89
N ALA A 254 -11.72 3.13 -12.20
CA ALA A 254 -11.34 4.33 -12.97
C ALA A 254 -11.83 5.59 -12.23
N ALA A 255 -12.92 5.48 -11.45
CA ALA A 255 -13.47 6.49 -10.56
C ALA A 255 -12.66 6.84 -9.29
N LEU A 256 -11.77 5.98 -8.75
CA LEU A 256 -10.88 6.35 -7.63
C LEU A 256 -9.84 7.32 -8.18
N ALA A 257 -9.28 7.00 -9.35
CA ALA A 257 -8.34 7.86 -10.06
C ALA A 257 -8.99 9.11 -10.69
N ALA A 258 -10.30 9.10 -10.96
CA ALA A 258 -10.99 10.23 -11.60
C ALA A 258 -11.45 11.34 -10.64
N ARG A 259 -11.16 11.23 -9.34
CA ARG A 259 -11.53 12.24 -8.34
C ARG A 259 -10.28 12.91 -7.77
N GLU A 260 -10.48 14.10 -7.24
CA GLU A 260 -9.41 15.03 -6.88
C GLU A 260 -8.47 14.49 -5.79
N VAL A 261 -9.02 13.75 -4.81
CA VAL A 261 -8.27 13.21 -3.67
C VAL A 261 -8.61 11.74 -3.47
N THR A 262 -7.59 10.89 -3.45
CA THR A 262 -7.73 9.49 -3.00
C THR A 262 -7.26 9.34 -1.56
N LEU A 263 -7.97 8.52 -0.80
CA LEU A 263 -7.73 8.27 0.62
C LEU A 263 -7.51 6.78 0.85
N LYS A 264 -6.63 6.47 1.81
CA LYS A 264 -6.69 5.20 2.54
C LYS A 264 -6.80 5.48 4.03
N GLY A 265 -7.25 4.50 4.77
CA GLY A 265 -7.20 4.58 6.22
C GLY A 265 -7.66 3.31 6.89
N ALA A 266 -7.90 3.42 8.19
CA ALA A 266 -8.56 2.39 8.97
C ALA A 266 -9.42 3.03 10.06
N VAL A 267 -10.56 2.42 10.33
CA VAL A 267 -11.44 2.77 11.46
C VAL A 267 -11.69 1.53 12.33
N PRO A 268 -12.01 1.68 13.63
CA PRO A 268 -12.49 0.56 14.42
C PRO A 268 -13.73 -0.07 13.77
N ARG A 269 -13.84 -1.42 13.77
CA ARG A 269 -14.94 -2.13 13.08
C ARG A 269 -16.34 -1.62 13.43
N ARG A 270 -16.58 -1.28 14.71
CA ARG A 270 -17.84 -0.70 15.20
C ARG A 270 -18.24 0.64 14.53
N VAL A 271 -17.31 1.31 13.87
CA VAL A 271 -17.49 2.61 13.21
C VAL A 271 -17.67 2.46 11.69
N ILE A 272 -17.48 1.26 11.11
CA ILE A 272 -17.56 1.07 9.65
C ILE A 272 -18.93 1.48 9.10
N GLY A 273 -20.02 1.08 9.75
CA GLY A 273 -21.38 1.47 9.33
C GLY A 273 -21.56 2.99 9.32
N ASP A 274 -21.03 3.68 10.33
CA ASP A 274 -21.08 5.15 10.41
C ASP A 274 -20.21 5.81 9.34
N LEU A 275 -19.02 5.24 9.04
CA LEU A 275 -18.14 5.71 7.97
C LEU A 275 -18.86 5.64 6.63
N ILE A 276 -19.52 4.52 6.35
CA ILE A 276 -20.27 4.30 5.11
C ILE A 276 -21.39 5.33 4.96
N ARG A 277 -22.13 5.62 6.04
CA ARG A 277 -23.21 6.63 6.00
C ARG A 277 -22.70 8.07 5.94
N ALA A 278 -21.50 8.34 6.46
CA ALA A 278 -20.86 9.65 6.40
C ALA A 278 -20.11 9.90 5.08
N TRP A 279 -19.91 8.88 4.25
CA TRP A 279 -19.21 9.00 2.99
C TRP A 279 -20.11 9.64 1.93
N GLU A 280 -19.61 10.69 1.27
CA GLU A 280 -20.32 11.43 0.22
C GLU A 280 -20.29 10.69 -1.14
N ASP A 281 -20.87 11.26 -2.22
CA ASP A 281 -20.97 10.68 -3.57
C ASP A 281 -19.60 10.46 -4.27
N GLY A 282 -18.81 9.54 -3.74
CA GLY A 282 -17.55 9.06 -4.26
C GLY A 282 -17.35 7.58 -3.92
N PRO A 283 -16.52 6.87 -4.70
CA PRO A 283 -16.28 5.44 -4.47
C PRO A 283 -15.66 5.21 -3.08
N LEU A 284 -16.13 4.17 -2.40
CA LEU A 284 -15.60 3.69 -1.14
C LEU A 284 -15.54 2.16 -1.16
N ALA A 285 -14.40 1.62 -0.76
CA ALA A 285 -14.18 0.21 -0.47
C ALA A 285 -13.74 0.08 0.98
N VAL A 286 -14.40 -0.77 1.76
CA VAL A 286 -14.07 -1.04 3.17
C VAL A 286 -13.88 -2.53 3.40
N GLU A 287 -12.71 -2.91 3.89
CA GLU A 287 -12.39 -4.27 4.26
C GLU A 287 -12.84 -4.53 5.71
N TRP A 288 -13.72 -5.53 5.87
CA TRP A 288 -14.54 -5.69 7.06
C TRP A 288 -13.78 -6.20 8.28
N GLN A 289 -12.79 -7.09 8.11
CA GLN A 289 -12.07 -7.70 9.24
C GLN A 289 -11.06 -6.77 9.88
N THR A 290 -10.46 -5.84 9.14
CA THR A 290 -9.45 -4.92 9.67
C THR A 290 -9.94 -3.48 9.78
N GLY A 291 -11.08 -3.16 9.15
CA GLY A 291 -11.61 -1.79 9.06
C GLY A 291 -10.79 -0.88 8.17
N SER A 292 -9.86 -1.45 7.38
CA SER A 292 -9.12 -0.73 6.35
C SER A 292 -10.08 -0.27 5.25
N PHE A 293 -9.87 0.93 4.72
CA PHE A 293 -10.68 1.44 3.63
C PHE A 293 -9.85 2.20 2.61
N TRP A 294 -10.41 2.32 1.41
CA TRP A 294 -9.90 3.10 0.29
C TRP A 294 -11.07 3.81 -0.38
N GLY A 295 -10.89 5.08 -0.71
CA GLY A 295 -11.97 5.84 -1.31
C GLY A 295 -11.46 7.09 -2.03
N ALA A 296 -12.33 7.75 -2.78
CA ALA A 296 -11.98 9.01 -3.42
C ALA A 296 -13.12 10.01 -3.34
N LEU A 297 -12.75 11.27 -3.12
CA LEU A 297 -13.66 12.39 -2.84
C LEU A 297 -13.15 13.67 -3.52
N THR A 298 -13.96 14.72 -3.49
CA THR A 298 -13.50 16.09 -3.74
C THR A 298 -12.58 16.54 -2.61
N ALA A 299 -11.77 17.59 -2.81
CA ALA A 299 -10.93 18.13 -1.74
C ALA A 299 -11.74 18.54 -0.49
N GLY A 300 -12.92 19.16 -0.69
CA GLY A 300 -13.82 19.53 0.40
C GLY A 300 -14.38 18.33 1.17
N GLY A 301 -14.83 17.29 0.45
CA GLY A 301 -15.31 16.05 1.07
C GLY A 301 -14.20 15.30 1.81
N ALA A 302 -13.01 15.23 1.22
CA ALA A 302 -11.82 14.64 1.84
C ALA A 302 -11.45 15.38 3.14
N HIS A 303 -11.48 16.71 3.17
CA HIS A 303 -11.21 17.47 4.41
C HIS A 303 -12.21 17.13 5.53
N ARG A 304 -13.52 17.08 5.20
CA ARG A 304 -14.58 16.76 6.17
C ARG A 304 -14.44 15.34 6.72
N ILE A 305 -14.37 14.33 5.85
CA ILE A 305 -14.32 12.94 6.29
C ILE A 305 -13.07 12.66 7.12
N ARG A 306 -11.94 13.31 6.80
CA ARG A 306 -10.70 13.12 7.55
C ARG A 306 -10.80 13.61 8.99
N ARG A 307 -11.44 14.76 9.21
CA ARG A 307 -11.73 15.25 10.56
C ARG A 307 -12.65 14.27 11.30
N TRP A 308 -13.74 13.86 10.63
CA TRP A 308 -14.71 12.92 11.18
C TRP A 308 -14.10 11.59 11.63
N ILE A 309 -13.14 11.04 10.85
CA ILE A 309 -12.43 9.80 11.15
C ILE A 309 -11.52 9.95 12.37
N ARG A 310 -10.77 11.06 12.46
CA ARG A 310 -9.85 11.32 13.58
C ARG A 310 -10.61 11.43 14.91
N ASP A 311 -11.77 12.08 14.91
CA ASP A 311 -12.63 12.22 16.09
C ASP A 311 -13.18 10.87 16.59
N ARG A 312 -13.06 9.81 15.78
CA ARG A 312 -13.53 8.43 16.07
C ARG A 312 -12.39 7.43 16.21
N SER A 313 -11.18 7.91 16.54
CA SER A 313 -9.99 7.08 16.74
C SER A 313 -9.55 6.28 15.50
N GLY A 314 -9.96 6.72 14.30
CA GLY A 314 -9.46 6.16 13.05
C GLY A 314 -8.22 6.90 12.54
N GLY A 315 -7.51 6.27 11.61
CA GLY A 315 -6.40 6.86 10.86
C GLY A 315 -6.78 7.03 9.39
N VAL A 316 -6.35 8.13 8.77
CA VAL A 316 -6.64 8.42 7.37
C VAL A 316 -5.53 9.25 6.76
N GLU A 317 -5.18 8.91 5.53
CA GLU A 317 -4.05 9.43 4.81
C GLU A 317 -4.44 9.72 3.35
N VAL A 318 -3.95 10.82 2.79
CA VAL A 318 -4.09 11.13 1.35
C VAL A 318 -3.12 10.28 0.55
N LEU A 319 -3.63 9.45 -0.35
CA LEU A 319 -2.80 8.64 -1.23
C LEU A 319 -2.29 9.44 -2.43
N SER A 320 -3.19 10.18 -3.07
CA SER A 320 -2.93 11.09 -4.19
C SER A 320 -3.86 12.30 -4.16
N GLY A 321 -3.41 13.39 -4.79
CA GLY A 321 -4.13 14.66 -4.84
C GLY A 321 -3.56 15.74 -3.90
N PRO A 322 -4.27 16.87 -3.75
CA PRO A 322 -3.92 17.92 -2.81
C PRO A 322 -3.73 17.38 -1.39
N SER A 323 -2.57 17.69 -0.80
CA SER A 323 -2.30 17.34 0.60
C SER A 323 -2.25 18.60 1.46
N ASP A 324 -2.84 18.52 2.65
CA ASP A 324 -2.83 19.60 3.63
C ASP A 324 -1.52 19.54 4.45
N PRO A 325 -0.76 20.62 4.61
CA PRO A 325 0.43 20.63 5.48
C PRO A 325 0.18 20.12 6.92
N GLN A 326 -1.06 20.14 7.40
CA GLN A 326 -1.45 19.70 8.75
C GLN A 326 -1.82 18.20 8.86
N GLU A 327 -1.42 17.33 7.94
CA GLU A 327 -1.80 15.89 8.03
C GLU A 327 -1.28 15.19 9.29
N MET A 328 -0.14 15.65 9.82
CA MET A 328 0.54 15.04 10.94
C MET A 328 0.07 15.64 12.28
N PRO A 329 -0.31 14.79 13.26
CA PRO A 329 -0.62 15.25 14.62
C PRO A 329 0.50 16.12 15.19
N ASP A 330 0.14 17.21 15.88
CA ASP A 330 1.12 18.19 16.39
C ASP A 330 2.23 17.55 17.23
N ILE A 331 1.88 16.52 18.03
CA ILE A 331 2.82 15.77 18.86
C ILE A 331 3.91 15.04 18.04
N LEU A 332 3.60 14.66 16.80
CA LEU A 332 4.54 13.99 15.89
C LEU A 332 5.35 14.99 15.05
N ARG A 333 4.95 16.27 14.98
CA ARG A 333 5.61 17.28 14.13
C ARG A 333 7.07 17.50 14.50
N GLY A 334 7.35 17.70 15.79
CA GLY A 334 8.73 17.87 16.27
C GLY A 334 9.63 16.65 16.00
N PRO A 335 9.23 15.42 16.40
CA PRO A 335 9.95 14.21 16.04
C PRO A 335 10.19 14.04 14.54
N TRP A 336 9.19 14.27 13.69
CA TRP A 336 9.32 14.18 12.25
C TRP A 336 10.30 15.19 11.66
N GLN A 337 10.27 16.43 12.11
CA GLN A 337 11.23 17.46 11.67
C GLN A 337 12.67 17.07 12.01
N ARG A 338 12.91 16.54 13.23
CA ARG A 338 14.24 16.03 13.60
C ARG A 338 14.70 14.87 12.73
N LEU A 339 13.79 13.95 12.39
CA LEU A 339 14.09 12.86 11.46
C LEU A 339 14.41 13.42 10.07
N LYS A 340 13.58 14.30 9.52
CA LYS A 340 13.81 14.94 8.23
C LYS A 340 15.19 15.61 8.17
N VAL A 341 15.56 16.42 9.17
CA VAL A 341 16.89 17.05 9.26
C VAL A 341 18.02 16.02 9.39
N SER A 342 17.77 14.90 10.06
CA SER A 342 18.78 13.85 10.24
C SER A 342 19.12 13.14 8.94
N TYR A 343 18.13 12.90 8.06
CA TYR A 343 18.31 12.17 6.81
C TYR A 343 18.52 13.07 5.58
N ASP A 344 17.94 14.27 5.59
CA ASP A 344 17.94 15.22 4.49
C ASP A 344 17.89 16.68 5.01
N PRO A 345 19.02 17.20 5.54
CA PRO A 345 19.10 18.50 6.19
C PRO A 345 18.80 19.67 5.24
N ASP A 346 19.09 19.52 3.95
CA ASP A 346 18.85 20.54 2.92
C ASP A 346 17.46 20.43 2.28
N ALA A 347 16.64 19.49 2.79
CA ALA A 347 15.31 19.17 2.30
C ALA A 347 15.28 18.92 0.78
N ILE A 348 16.27 18.22 0.24
CA ILE A 348 16.39 17.84 -1.17
C ILE A 348 15.18 17.01 -1.63
N LEU A 349 14.65 16.13 -0.78
CA LEU A 349 13.54 15.22 -1.12
C LEU A 349 12.18 15.76 -0.67
N VAL A 350 11.14 15.63 -1.52
CA VAL A 350 9.74 16.04 -1.27
C VAL A 350 8.76 14.90 -1.44
#